data_AF-A0A9D4HE86-F1
#
_entry.id   AF-A0A9D4HE86-F1
#
_cell.length_a   1.000
_cell.length_b   1.000
_cell.length_c   1.000
_cell.angle_alpha   90.00
_cell.angle_beta   90.00
_cell.angle_gamma   90.00
#
_symmetry.space_group_name_H-M   'P 1'
#
loop_
_entity.id
_entity.type
_entity.pdbx_description
1 polymer ?
#
loop_
_entity_poly.entity_id
_entity_poly.type
_entity_poly.pdbx_seq_one_letter_code
_entity_poly.pdbx_strand_id
1 'polypeptide(L)'
;GAQNLSADSALCRVRCMDGSQYVIPCGLKCQLLETNDALKNAPSVLTEKPRTDGYLAIVSPKLKDFKGEINKLDSQDTVTTDPV
;
A
#
# COMPACT_ATOMS: atom_id res chain seq x y z
N GLY A 1 4.83 7.37 -14.75
CA GLY A 1 4.00 8.58 -14.82
C GLY A 1 3.70 9.03 -13.40
N ALA A 2 3.64 10.32 -13.11
CA ALA A 2 3.35 10.80 -11.75
C ALA A 2 1.84 11.01 -11.58
N GLN A 3 1.16 10.06 -10.93
CA GLN A 3 -0.27 10.19 -10.60
C GLN A 3 -0.42 10.82 -9.22
N ASN A 4 -1.22 11.87 -9.09
CA ASN A 4 -1.57 12.42 -7.78
C ASN A 4 -2.66 11.54 -7.15
N LEU A 5 -2.44 11.10 -5.91
CA LEU A 5 -3.41 10.36 -5.09
C LEU A 5 -3.83 11.20 -3.88
N SER A 6 -5.08 11.05 -3.48
CA SER A 6 -5.61 11.50 -2.19
C SER A 6 -5.64 10.34 -1.21
N ALA A 7 -5.80 10.62 0.09
CA ALA A 7 -5.77 9.59 1.13
C ALA A 7 -6.83 8.49 0.95
N ASP A 8 -8.00 8.83 0.40
CA ASP A 8 -9.12 7.95 0.08
C ASP A 8 -9.01 7.27 -1.29
N SER A 9 -8.01 7.64 -2.11
CA SER A 9 -7.79 6.99 -3.40
C SER A 9 -7.43 5.52 -3.20
N ALA A 10 -8.04 4.64 -3.99
CA ALA A 10 -7.67 3.23 -4.04
C ALA A 10 -6.26 3.08 -4.61
N LEU A 11 -5.30 2.65 -3.79
CA LEU A 11 -3.92 2.38 -4.18
C LEU A 11 -3.82 1.04 -4.90
N CYS A 12 -4.46 0.01 -4.35
CA CYS A 12 -4.46 -1.33 -4.91
C CYS A 12 -5.79 -2.04 -4.64
N ARG A 13 -6.16 -2.98 -5.51
CA ARG A 13 -7.26 -3.91 -5.30
C ARG A 13 -6.71 -5.32 -5.34
N VAL A 14 -6.79 -6.01 -4.21
CA VAL A 14 -6.33 -7.41 -4.07
C VAL A 14 -7.54 -8.31 -4.22
N ARG A 15 -7.43 -9.32 -5.08
CA ARG A 15 -8.42 -10.40 -5.20
C ARG A 15 -7.78 -11.69 -4.71
N CYS A 16 -8.43 -12.33 -3.74
CA CYS A 16 -8.00 -13.61 -3.19
C CYS A 16 -8.58 -14.78 -3.98
N MET A 17 -8.01 -15.98 -3.78
CA MET A 17 -8.45 -17.20 -4.46
C MET A 17 -9.87 -17.63 -4.08
N ASP A 18 -10.33 -17.28 -2.88
CA ASP A 18 -11.70 -17.47 -2.40
C ASP A 18 -12.72 -16.52 -3.05
N GLY A 19 -12.26 -15.62 -3.94
CA GLY A 19 -13.09 -14.63 -4.62
C GLY A 19 -13.28 -13.31 -3.85
N SER A 20 -12.83 -13.23 -2.59
CA SER A 20 -12.87 -11.99 -1.82
C SER A 20 -12.02 -10.89 -2.46
N GLN A 21 -12.41 -9.64 -2.24
CA GLN A 21 -11.72 -8.48 -2.78
C GLN A 21 -11.51 -7.42 -1.70
N TYR A 22 -10.29 -6.92 -1.62
CA TYR A 22 -9.88 -5.90 -0.67
C TYR A 22 -9.36 -4.68 -1.41
N VAL A 23 -9.81 -3.50 -0.99
CA VAL A 23 -9.31 -2.23 -1.50
C VAL A 23 -8.35 -1.65 -0.48
N ILE A 24 -7.12 -1.41 -0.89
CA ILE A 24 -6.09 -0.80 -0.06
C ILE A 24 -6.10 0.70 -0.36
N PRO A 25 -6.51 1.57 0.59
CA PRO A 25 -6.49 3.01 0.41
C PRO A 25 -5.05 3.56 0.45
N CYS A 26 -4.84 4.74 -0.13
CA CYS A 26 -3.53 5.38 -0.15
C CYS A 26 -3.09 5.88 1.23
N GLY A 27 -4.03 6.27 2.10
CA GLY A 27 -3.76 6.74 3.46
C GLY A 27 -3.19 8.16 3.58
N LEU A 28 -2.60 8.70 2.51
CA LEU A 28 -2.08 10.06 2.46
C LEU A 28 -2.22 10.69 1.07
N LYS A 29 -2.10 12.02 1.00
CA LYS A 29 -1.99 12.73 -0.29
C LYS A 29 -0.56 12.70 -0.81
N CYS A 30 -0.33 12.01 -1.93
CA CYS A 30 1.00 11.80 -2.48
C CYS A 30 1.02 11.78 -4.01
N GLN A 31 2.22 11.67 -4.58
CA GLN A 31 2.43 11.30 -5.97
C GLN A 31 2.87 9.84 -6.04
N LEU A 32 2.18 9.03 -6.83
CA LEU A 32 2.60 7.67 -7.16
C LEU A 32 3.78 7.75 -8.13
N LEU A 33 4.92 7.20 -7.70
CA LEU A 33 6.14 7.14 -8.51
C LEU A 33 6.23 5.83 -9.27
N GLU A 34 5.96 4.72 -8.57
CA GLU A 34 6.12 3.36 -9.09
C GLU A 34 5.08 2.42 -8.48
N THR A 35 4.62 1.47 -9.27
CA THR A 35 3.85 0.30 -8.82
C THR A 35 4.69 -0.94 -9.00
N ASN A 36 4.58 -1.89 -8.06
CA ASN A 36 5.33 -3.14 -8.17
C ASN A 36 4.74 -4.05 -9.26
N ASP A 37 5.27 -3.93 -10.47
CA ASP A 37 4.84 -4.73 -11.61
C ASP A 37 5.14 -6.23 -11.45
N ALA A 38 6.07 -6.60 -10.56
CA ALA A 38 6.37 -8.01 -10.29
C ALA A 38 5.15 -8.75 -9.70
N LEU A 39 4.26 -8.05 -8.98
CA LEU A 39 3.05 -8.63 -8.39
C LEU A 39 2.05 -9.14 -9.45
N LYS A 40 2.13 -8.64 -10.70
CA LYS A 40 1.31 -9.15 -11.81
C LYS A 40 1.69 -10.58 -12.19
N ASN A 41 2.97 -10.93 -12.04
CA ASN A 41 3.52 -12.24 -12.39
C ASN A 41 3.68 -13.15 -11.17
N ALA A 42 3.93 -12.56 -10.00
CA ALA A 42 4.21 -13.26 -8.75
C ALA A 42 3.42 -12.64 -7.57
N PRO A 43 2.09 -12.83 -7.53
CA PRO A 43 1.26 -12.25 -6.47
C PRO A 43 1.56 -12.80 -5.06
N SER A 44 2.18 -13.98 -4.95
CA SER A 44 2.53 -14.59 -3.64
C SER A 44 3.61 -13.80 -2.89
N VAL A 45 4.42 -13.00 -3.59
CA VAL A 45 5.47 -12.17 -2.96
C VAL A 45 4.87 -11.12 -2.03
N LEU A 46 3.63 -10.67 -2.30
CA LEU A 46 2.87 -9.78 -1.41
C LEU A 46 2.72 -10.38 0.00
N THR A 47 2.50 -11.70 0.09
CA THR A 47 2.32 -12.41 1.36
C THR A 47 3.62 -12.96 1.93
N GLU A 48 4.57 -13.38 1.08
CA GLU A 48 5.85 -13.95 1.52
C GLU A 48 6.82 -12.88 2.03
N LYS A 49 6.83 -11.71 1.39
CA LYS A 49 7.79 -10.63 1.63
C LYS A 49 7.13 -9.25 1.73
N PRO A 50 6.14 -9.06 2.61
CA PRO A 50 5.34 -7.83 2.67
C PRO A 50 6.15 -6.56 2.99
N ARG A 51 7.32 -6.71 3.64
CA ARG A 51 8.19 -5.61 4.05
C ARG A 51 9.36 -5.34 3.09
N THR A 52 9.55 -6.16 2.06
CA THR A 52 10.65 -6.03 1.10
C THR A 52 10.11 -6.08 -0.32
N ASP A 53 10.19 -7.22 -0.99
CA ASP A 53 9.87 -7.37 -2.43
C ASP A 53 8.35 -7.33 -2.69
N GLY A 54 7.53 -7.47 -1.65
CA GLY A 54 6.07 -7.44 -1.70
C GLY A 54 5.46 -6.04 -1.57
N TYR A 55 6.25 -4.97 -1.71
CA TYR A 55 5.72 -3.61 -1.67
C TYR A 55 4.68 -3.41 -2.79
N LEU A 56 3.67 -2.58 -2.55
CA LEU A 56 2.62 -2.30 -3.54
C LEU A 56 3.02 -1.15 -4.48
N ALA A 57 3.58 -0.10 -3.89
CA ALA A 57 3.90 1.13 -4.58
C ALA A 57 4.98 1.95 -3.87
N ILE A 58 5.70 2.77 -4.63
CA ILE A 58 6.57 3.82 -4.13
C ILE A 58 5.88 5.16 -4.35
N VAL A 59 5.78 5.96 -3.30
CA VAL A 59 5.07 7.25 -3.32
C VAL A 59 5.93 8.39 -2.81
N SER A 60 5.69 9.59 -3.31
CA SER A 60 6.27 10.85 -2.84
C SER A 60 5.20 11.72 -2.18
N PRO A 61 5.22 11.88 -0.85
CA PRO A 61 4.29 12.76 -0.16
C PRO A 61 4.54 14.24 -0.53
N LYS A 62 3.49 15.06 -0.49
CA LYS A 62 3.66 16.51 -0.71
C LYS A 62 4.24 17.17 0.54
N LEU A 63 5.40 17.84 0.38
CA LEU A 63 6.21 18.40 1.47
C LEU A 63 5.48 19.40 2.38
N LYS A 64 4.40 20.06 1.91
CA LYS A 64 3.72 21.12 2.67
C LYS A 64 3.15 20.63 4.01
N ASP A 65 2.81 19.35 4.14
CA ASP A 65 2.19 18.79 5.35
C ASP A 65 2.82 17.45 5.78
N PHE A 66 4.05 17.14 5.32
CA PHE A 66 4.69 15.83 5.49
C PHE A 66 4.64 15.30 6.94
N LYS A 67 5.03 16.12 7.92
CA LYS A 67 5.00 15.72 9.33
C LYS A 67 3.59 15.45 9.85
N GLY A 68 2.62 16.27 9.46
CA GLY A 68 1.23 16.11 9.91
C GLY A 68 0.56 14.89 9.29
N GLU A 69 0.84 14.59 8.02
CA GLU A 69 0.27 13.44 7.31
C GLU A 69 0.94 12.12 7.72
N ILE A 70 2.26 12.10 7.90
CA ILE A 70 2.98 10.88 8.36
C ILE A 70 2.58 10.52 9.79
N ASN A 71 2.38 11.49 10.68
CA ASN A 71 1.94 11.21 12.06
C ASN A 71 0.54 10.57 12.12
N LYS A 72 -0.31 10.77 11.10
CA LYS A 72 -1.63 10.10 11.01
C LYS A 72 -1.51 8.62 10.63
N LEU A 73 -0.37 8.21 10.09
CA LEU A 73 -0.07 6.83 9.71
C LEU A 73 0.57 6.04 10.86
N ASP A 74 0.77 6.64 12.03
CA ASP A 74 1.36 5.98 13.19
C ASP A 74 0.31 5.11 13.90
N SER A 75 0.01 3.98 13.26
CA SER A 75 -0.39 2.77 13.94
C SER A 75 0.82 1.83 13.86
N GLN A 76 1.53 1.68 14.98
CA GLN A 76 2.36 0.50 15.18
C GLN A 76 1.44 -0.71 15.12
N ASP A 77 1.32 -1.32 13.94
CA ASP A 77 0.62 -2.58 13.81
C ASP A 77 1.41 -3.64 14.58
N THR A 78 0.92 -3.89 15.80
CA THR A 78 0.89 -5.22 16.37
C THR A 78 0.24 -6.11 15.33
N VAL A 79 1.06 -6.81 14.54
CA VAL A 79 0.57 -7.89 13.69
C VAL A 79 0.05 -8.95 14.64
N THR A 80 -1.25 -8.90 14.96
CA THR A 80 -1.96 -10.07 15.44
C THR A 80 -1.90 -11.07 14.29
N THR A 81 -0.91 -11.95 14.34
CA THR A 81 -0.98 -13.19 13.58
C THR A 81 -2.20 -13.92 14.10
N ASP A 82 -3.31 -13.86 13.37
CA ASP A 82 -4.44 -14.74 13.62
C ASP A 82 -3.91 -16.18 13.60
N PRO A 83 -4.04 -16.96 14.69
CA PRO A 83 -3.62 -18.35 14.69
C PRO A 83 -4.61 -19.15 13.84
N VAL A 84 -4.07 -19.86 12.84
CA VAL A 84 -4.76 -20.99 12.21
C VAL A 84 -4.51 -22.23 13.05
#